data_AF-A0A923GCG4-F1
#
_entry.id   AF-A0A923GCG4-F1
#
_cell.length_a   1.000
_cell.length_b   1.000
_cell.length_c   1.000
_cell.angle_alpha   90.00
_cell.angle_beta   90.00
_cell.angle_gamma   90.00
#
_symmetry.space_group_name_H-M   'P 1'
#
loop_
_entity.id
_entity.type
_entity.pdbx_description
1 polymer ?
#
loop_
_entity_poly.entity_id
_entity_poly.type
_entity_poly.pdbx_seq_one_letter_code
_entity_poly.pdbx_strand_id
1 'polypeptide(L)'
;MRFEGSFAQLKERLEVLAQVGTWKELNPNQYEFRARSGGVMSWYPGTGELSFQGKPESSRELEQLVRGVLSQAGVALSDARPLMENLAHAPEVMNMSFLDDSYADSELVLGFVGALGTDLKVVCQIVEERLKAFRYTSHVIRISTDVIAKIGNVPDTQDRAERIDRYMCEGNRLREASGDNSILALGAAVAISQLRAQESQAEPGRNAYLINSLKTPFEVQRLRKIYAGGFFLIGVHADHERRSRYLLDDLRLTEEQAADLISRDENEKEAYGQHTRDTYHLSDFFVSYDGNLDALKNQVWRILDLLFGKPYVTPTFDEYAMFMAFSASLRSADLSRQVGAVLTKHDCIIATGANDVPKAGGGLYWPSKNDAHEIVDEEDGRDYKRGEDSNAIQKKEIIENIIRSLPEHCRDEVAPLIKDSGIKDITEYGRVVHAEMEALLSSSRVGVSAVDSTLYCTTYPCHNCAKHIIAAGVDRVVYVEPYPKSKAQKFHSDSISLERSRKGVFFDAFIGVGPRSFFDLFSMNLGSGYAVIRKTEDGQAVDWTAANAKLRTQMQPCSYIDREYMAGYTLSTYL
;
A
#
# COMPACT_ATOMS: atom_id res chain seq x y z
N MET A 1 -21.82 -28.31 47.96
CA MET A 1 -22.92 -27.73 48.79
C MET A 1 -24.16 -28.58 48.63
N ARG A 2 -25.23 -28.41 49.44
CA ARG A 2 -26.49 -29.14 49.25
C ARG A 2 -27.71 -28.24 49.35
N PHE A 3 -28.72 -28.52 48.53
CA PHE A 3 -30.04 -27.91 48.54
C PHE A 3 -31.09 -29.02 48.41
N GLU A 4 -31.99 -29.11 49.40
CA GLU A 4 -33.12 -30.04 49.41
C GLU A 4 -34.39 -29.29 48.98
N GLY A 5 -35.01 -29.74 47.89
CA GLY A 5 -36.20 -29.10 47.32
C GLY A 5 -36.41 -29.47 45.85
N SER A 6 -37.44 -28.89 45.24
CA SER A 6 -37.68 -29.03 43.80
C SER A 6 -36.79 -28.08 42.99
N PHE A 7 -36.58 -28.37 41.70
CA PHE A 7 -35.86 -27.48 40.79
C PHE A 7 -36.47 -26.07 40.76
N ALA A 8 -37.80 -25.98 40.80
CA ALA A 8 -38.52 -24.70 40.83
C ALA A 8 -38.15 -23.87 42.07
N GLN A 9 -38.06 -24.51 43.25
CA GLN A 9 -37.66 -23.85 44.51
C GLN A 9 -36.20 -23.41 44.48
N LEU A 10 -35.31 -24.22 43.90
CA LEU A 10 -33.90 -23.84 43.73
C LEU A 10 -33.76 -22.64 42.79
N LYS A 11 -34.47 -22.67 41.66
CA LYS A 11 -34.44 -21.60 40.65
C LYS A 11 -35.02 -20.29 41.19
N GLU A 12 -36.08 -20.36 41.99
CA GLU A 12 -36.67 -19.20 42.68
C GLU A 12 -35.69 -18.59 43.69
N ARG A 13 -35.04 -19.43 44.52
CA ARG A 13 -34.03 -18.93 45.47
C ARG A 13 -32.80 -18.32 44.80
N LEU A 14 -32.45 -18.81 43.61
CA LEU A 14 -31.31 -18.33 42.84
C LEU A 14 -31.73 -17.40 41.69
N GLU A 15 -32.87 -16.70 41.82
CA GLU A 15 -33.36 -15.78 40.78
C GLU A 15 -32.35 -14.69 40.42
N VAL A 16 -31.55 -14.24 41.40
CA VAL A 16 -30.46 -13.28 41.19
C VAL A 16 -29.45 -13.73 40.13
N LEU A 17 -29.26 -15.04 39.95
CA LEU A 17 -28.36 -15.58 38.93
C LEU A 17 -28.89 -15.42 37.51
N ALA A 18 -30.19 -15.16 37.31
CA ALA A 18 -30.77 -14.96 35.98
C ALA A 18 -30.13 -13.78 35.23
N GLN A 19 -29.52 -12.83 35.94
CA GLN A 19 -28.84 -11.68 35.35
C GLN A 19 -27.45 -12.02 34.81
N VAL A 20 -26.82 -13.08 35.30
CA VAL A 20 -25.40 -13.40 35.04
C VAL A 20 -25.19 -14.66 34.19
N GLY A 21 -26.27 -15.38 33.86
CA GLY A 21 -26.16 -16.65 33.15
C GLY A 21 -27.50 -17.31 32.85
N THR A 22 -27.45 -18.57 32.42
CA THR A 22 -28.63 -19.32 31.99
C THR A 22 -28.67 -20.72 32.58
N TRP A 23 -29.88 -21.20 32.89
CA TRP A 23 -30.14 -22.57 33.30
C TRP A 23 -30.34 -23.48 32.08
N LYS A 24 -29.87 -24.72 32.17
CA LYS A 24 -30.07 -25.80 31.21
C LYS A 24 -30.36 -27.10 31.95
N GLU A 25 -31.45 -27.75 31.58
CA GLU A 25 -31.70 -29.14 31.99
C GLU A 25 -30.86 -30.06 31.09
N LEU A 26 -29.95 -30.84 31.66
CA LEU A 26 -29.13 -31.78 30.90
C LEU A 26 -29.84 -33.13 30.78
N ASN A 27 -30.46 -33.58 31.87
CA ASN A 27 -31.27 -34.78 31.96
C ASN A 27 -32.17 -34.68 33.22
N PRO A 28 -33.15 -35.58 33.42
CA PRO A 28 -34.08 -35.50 34.56
C PRO A 28 -33.42 -35.51 35.95
N ASN A 29 -32.15 -35.92 36.04
CA ASN A 29 -31.38 -36.03 37.27
C ASN A 29 -30.25 -34.99 37.38
N GLN A 30 -30.17 -34.00 36.49
CA GLN A 30 -29.11 -33.00 36.51
C GLN A 30 -29.51 -31.69 35.82
N TYR A 31 -29.42 -30.59 36.58
CA TYR A 31 -29.64 -29.24 36.11
C TYR A 31 -28.35 -28.42 36.20
N GLU A 32 -28.01 -27.72 35.14
CA GLU A 32 -26.81 -26.91 35.04
C GLU A 32 -27.16 -25.42 34.95
N PHE A 33 -26.49 -24.58 35.73
CA PHE A 33 -26.46 -23.14 35.54
C PHE A 33 -25.08 -22.74 35.00
N ARG A 34 -25.05 -21.99 33.91
CA ARG A 34 -23.83 -21.49 33.29
C ARG A 34 -23.77 -19.97 33.35
N ALA A 35 -22.81 -19.44 34.10
CA ALA A 35 -22.49 -18.02 34.12
C ALA A 35 -21.80 -17.61 32.81
N ARG A 36 -21.97 -16.35 32.39
CA ARG A 36 -21.34 -15.81 31.16
C ARG A 36 -19.82 -15.82 31.24
N SER A 37 -19.27 -15.58 32.43
CA SER A 37 -17.84 -15.68 32.78
C SER A 37 -17.22 -17.10 32.68
N GLY A 38 -18.03 -18.13 32.41
CA GLY A 38 -17.55 -19.51 32.19
C GLY A 38 -17.56 -20.42 33.42
N GLY A 39 -18.11 -19.95 34.54
CA GLY A 39 -18.40 -20.76 35.73
C GLY A 39 -19.67 -21.58 35.55
N VAL A 40 -19.64 -22.82 36.04
CA VAL A 40 -20.72 -23.80 35.86
C VAL A 40 -21.11 -24.35 37.23
N MET A 41 -22.40 -24.34 37.54
CA MET A 41 -22.97 -24.99 38.72
C MET A 41 -23.88 -26.13 38.27
N SER A 42 -23.63 -27.34 38.73
CA SER A 42 -24.51 -28.50 38.53
C SER A 42 -25.25 -28.86 39.81
N TRP A 43 -26.56 -29.05 39.72
CA TRP A 43 -27.44 -29.53 40.78
C TRP A 43 -28.05 -30.89 40.43
N TYR A 44 -28.00 -31.82 41.40
CA TYR A 44 -28.51 -33.17 41.26
C TYR A 44 -29.74 -33.37 42.18
N PRO A 45 -30.98 -33.53 41.63
CA PRO A 45 -32.19 -33.66 42.44
C PRO A 45 -32.18 -34.86 43.37
N GLY A 46 -31.55 -35.97 42.95
CA GLY A 46 -31.53 -37.22 43.72
C GLY A 46 -30.70 -37.15 45.01
N THR A 47 -29.69 -36.29 45.08
CA THR A 47 -28.80 -36.15 46.25
C THR A 47 -28.86 -34.74 46.88
N GLY A 48 -29.53 -33.80 46.21
CA GLY A 48 -29.52 -32.38 46.55
C GLY A 48 -28.15 -31.72 46.35
N GLU A 49 -27.18 -32.39 45.74
CA GLU A 49 -25.80 -31.92 45.67
C GLU A 49 -25.61 -30.80 44.65
N LEU A 50 -24.88 -29.76 45.06
CA LEU A 50 -24.41 -28.66 44.24
C LEU A 50 -22.90 -28.77 44.06
N SER A 51 -22.47 -28.87 42.80
CA SER A 51 -21.07 -28.92 42.39
C SER A 51 -20.74 -27.74 41.48
N PHE A 52 -19.53 -27.19 41.61
CA PHE A 52 -19.06 -26.04 40.85
C PHE A 52 -17.85 -26.43 40.01
N GLN A 53 -17.88 -26.09 38.73
CA GLN A 53 -16.88 -26.43 37.72
C GLN A 53 -16.71 -25.24 36.76
N GLY A 54 -15.82 -25.37 35.77
CA GLY A 54 -15.53 -24.31 34.80
C GLY A 54 -14.26 -23.53 35.16
N LYS A 55 -14.19 -22.25 34.77
CA LYS A 55 -12.99 -21.42 34.99
C LYS A 55 -12.74 -21.22 36.51
N PRO A 56 -11.51 -21.40 37.02
CA PRO A 56 -11.24 -21.44 38.47
C PRO A 56 -11.73 -20.22 39.26
N GLU A 57 -11.53 -19.01 38.74
CA GLU A 57 -12.00 -17.77 39.40
C GLU A 57 -13.52 -17.66 39.34
N SER A 58 -14.09 -17.77 38.14
CA SER A 58 -15.55 -17.71 37.93
C SER A 58 -16.30 -18.81 38.72
N SER A 59 -15.77 -20.03 38.81
CA SER A 59 -16.39 -21.09 39.61
C SER A 59 -16.35 -20.80 41.12
N ARG A 60 -15.27 -20.17 41.61
CA ARG A 60 -15.14 -19.76 43.02
C ARG A 60 -16.11 -18.62 43.35
N GLU A 61 -16.21 -17.63 42.47
CA GLU A 61 -17.14 -16.50 42.61
C GLU A 61 -18.60 -16.97 42.55
N LEU A 62 -18.92 -17.89 41.64
CA LEU A 62 -20.24 -18.51 41.54
C LEU A 62 -20.58 -19.32 42.80
N GLU A 63 -19.62 -20.08 43.34
CA GLU A 63 -19.80 -20.78 44.61
C GLU A 63 -20.04 -19.80 45.77
N GLN A 64 -19.26 -18.72 45.86
CA GLN A 64 -19.43 -17.70 46.90
C GLN A 64 -20.80 -17.04 46.85
N LEU A 65 -21.25 -16.66 45.65
CA LEU A 65 -22.56 -16.05 45.44
C LEU A 65 -23.70 -17.00 45.82
N VAL A 66 -23.65 -18.25 45.34
CA VAL A 66 -24.67 -19.27 45.63
C VAL A 66 -24.69 -19.63 47.11
N ARG A 67 -23.52 -19.71 47.74
CA ARG A 67 -23.41 -19.95 49.19
C ARG A 67 -24.01 -18.83 50.01
N GLY A 68 -23.76 -17.58 49.61
CA GLY A 68 -24.36 -16.41 50.23
C GLY A 68 -25.89 -16.46 50.16
N VAL A 69 -26.44 -16.66 48.98
CA VAL A 69 -27.89 -16.65 48.72
C VAL A 69 -28.62 -17.83 49.39
N LEU A 70 -28.00 -19.01 49.46
CA LEU A 70 -28.63 -20.19 50.08
C LEU A 70 -28.48 -20.27 51.61
N SER A 71 -27.60 -19.46 52.22
CA SER A 71 -27.44 -19.41 53.68
C SER A 71 -28.58 -18.62 54.36
N GLN A 72 -29.02 -19.03 55.55
CA GLN A 72 -30.14 -18.40 56.28
C GLN A 72 -29.89 -16.96 56.74
N ALA A 73 -28.67 -16.44 56.58
CA ALA A 73 -28.36 -15.03 56.68
C ALA A 73 -28.39 -14.44 55.27
N GLY A 74 -29.56 -13.96 54.83
CA GLY A 74 -29.69 -13.37 53.49
C GLY A 74 -28.58 -12.34 53.24
N VAL A 75 -27.81 -12.53 52.17
CA VAL A 75 -26.80 -11.56 51.76
C VAL A 75 -27.53 -10.28 51.33
N ALA A 76 -27.16 -9.14 51.90
CA ALA A 76 -27.64 -7.86 51.42
C ALA A 76 -27.23 -7.70 49.94
N LEU A 77 -28.16 -7.31 49.06
CA LEU A 77 -27.91 -7.12 47.62
C LEU A 77 -26.71 -6.20 47.31
N SER A 78 -26.29 -5.36 48.27
CA SER A 78 -25.08 -4.53 48.17
C SER A 78 -23.78 -5.33 48.06
N ASP A 79 -23.69 -6.48 48.73
CA ASP A 79 -22.45 -7.26 48.87
C ASP A 79 -22.27 -8.26 47.70
N ALA A 80 -23.36 -8.58 46.99
CA ALA A 80 -23.37 -9.48 45.83
C ALA A 80 -23.01 -8.78 44.50
N ARG A 81 -23.08 -7.44 44.46
CA ARG A 81 -22.93 -6.64 43.23
C ARG A 81 -21.60 -6.84 42.48
N PRO A 82 -20.43 -6.86 43.15
CA PRO A 82 -19.14 -7.05 42.47
C PRO A 82 -19.01 -8.46 41.85
N LEU A 83 -19.49 -9.48 42.58
CA LEU A 83 -19.51 -10.87 42.10
C LEU A 83 -20.44 -11.03 40.90
N MET A 84 -21.60 -10.36 40.92
CA MET A 84 -22.54 -10.39 39.79
C MET A 84 -21.97 -9.72 38.55
N GLU A 85 -21.28 -8.59 38.70
CA GLU A 85 -20.59 -7.92 37.59
C GLU A 85 -19.52 -8.83 36.98
N ASN A 86 -18.63 -9.42 37.79
CA ASN A 86 -17.61 -10.35 37.31
C ASN A 86 -18.23 -11.56 36.59
N LEU A 87 -19.30 -12.13 37.15
CA LEU A 87 -19.94 -13.32 36.59
C LEU A 87 -20.69 -13.05 35.27
N ALA A 88 -21.18 -11.82 35.08
CA ALA A 88 -21.91 -11.38 33.89
C ALA A 88 -21.03 -11.06 32.68
N HIS A 89 -19.74 -10.80 32.88
CA HIS A 89 -18.80 -10.55 31.78
C HIS A 89 -18.33 -11.88 31.20
N ALA A 90 -18.53 -12.07 29.89
CA ALA A 90 -17.89 -13.18 29.19
C ALA A 90 -16.38 -13.02 29.29
N PRO A 91 -15.62 -14.07 29.61
CA PRO A 91 -14.19 -13.93 29.59
C PRO A 91 -13.79 -13.71 28.15
N GLU A 92 -12.92 -12.74 27.89
CA GLU A 92 -12.24 -12.63 26.60
C GLU A 92 -11.64 -13.99 26.29
N VAL A 93 -12.22 -14.70 25.32
CA VAL A 93 -11.59 -15.88 24.76
C VAL A 93 -10.39 -15.32 24.03
N MET A 94 -9.20 -15.42 24.63
CA MET A 94 -7.96 -15.15 23.93
C MET A 94 -7.92 -16.08 22.73
N ASN A 95 -8.23 -15.52 21.56
CA ASN A 95 -8.30 -16.25 20.31
C ASN A 95 -6.86 -16.59 19.91
N MET A 96 -6.40 -17.78 20.31
CA MET A 96 -5.04 -18.27 20.04
C MET A 96 -4.78 -18.46 18.53
N SER A 97 -5.83 -18.40 17.68
CA SER A 97 -5.71 -18.53 16.22
C SER A 97 -4.82 -17.46 15.57
N PHE A 98 -4.60 -16.33 16.26
CA PHE A 98 -3.71 -15.27 15.82
C PHE A 98 -2.22 -15.58 16.08
N LEU A 99 -1.91 -16.61 16.87
CA LEU A 99 -0.54 -16.99 17.23
C LEU A 99 -0.03 -18.24 16.49
N ASP A 100 -0.91 -19.05 15.90
CA ASP A 100 -0.57 -20.32 15.24
C ASP A 100 -0.84 -20.31 13.72
N ASP A 101 -1.04 -19.13 13.12
CA ASP A 101 -1.38 -18.91 11.70
C ASP A 101 -2.61 -19.70 11.22
N SER A 102 -3.46 -20.19 12.13
CA SER A 102 -4.70 -20.90 11.77
C SER A 102 -5.78 -19.94 11.26
N TYR A 103 -5.61 -18.63 11.47
CA TYR A 103 -6.46 -17.56 10.94
C TYR A 103 -6.66 -17.70 9.43
N ALA A 104 -7.92 -17.81 8.98
CA ALA A 104 -8.24 -18.18 7.60
C ALA A 104 -8.72 -17.00 6.74
N ASP A 105 -9.34 -16.00 7.36
CA ASP A 105 -10.06 -14.95 6.67
C ASP A 105 -9.51 -13.61 7.15
N SER A 106 -8.87 -12.84 6.27
CA SER A 106 -8.30 -11.53 6.57
C SER A 106 -9.04 -10.48 5.77
N GLU A 107 -9.12 -9.25 6.27
CA GLU A 107 -9.48 -8.12 5.42
C GLU A 107 -8.35 -7.83 4.42
N LEU A 108 -8.68 -7.10 3.36
CA LEU A 108 -7.76 -6.65 2.32
C LEU A 108 -8.00 -5.17 2.03
N VAL A 109 -6.94 -4.37 1.93
CA VAL A 109 -7.05 -2.95 1.54
C VAL A 109 -6.24 -2.72 0.26
N LEU A 110 -6.90 -2.25 -0.79
CA LEU A 110 -6.27 -1.94 -2.08
C LEU A 110 -6.38 -0.44 -2.35
N GLY A 111 -5.25 0.26 -2.41
CA GLY A 111 -5.18 1.63 -2.89
C GLY A 111 -4.98 1.68 -4.40
N PHE A 112 -5.51 2.72 -5.05
CA PHE A 112 -5.29 2.98 -6.47
C PHE A 112 -4.62 4.33 -6.67
N VAL A 113 -3.62 4.36 -7.55
CA VAL A 113 -2.95 5.58 -8.01
C VAL A 113 -2.86 5.57 -9.54
N GLY A 114 -3.14 6.70 -10.15
CA GLY A 114 -3.06 6.87 -11.60
C GLY A 114 -3.07 8.34 -11.95
N ALA A 115 -2.49 8.65 -13.11
CA ALA A 115 -2.49 9.99 -13.67
C ALA A 115 -3.94 10.47 -13.89
N LEU A 116 -4.17 11.77 -13.77
CA LEU A 116 -5.41 12.41 -14.16
C LEU A 116 -5.77 12.01 -15.61
N GLY A 117 -7.04 11.63 -15.79
CA GLY A 117 -7.56 11.08 -17.04
C GLY A 117 -7.47 9.55 -17.16
N THR A 118 -6.91 8.86 -16.16
CA THR A 118 -6.92 7.40 -16.10
C THR A 118 -8.27 6.89 -15.58
N ASP A 119 -8.87 5.93 -16.27
CA ASP A 119 -10.15 5.32 -15.86
C ASP A 119 -9.95 4.26 -14.77
N LEU A 120 -9.77 4.73 -13.53
CA LEU A 120 -9.65 3.86 -12.36
C LEU A 120 -10.94 3.10 -12.05
N LYS A 121 -12.11 3.53 -12.54
CA LYS A 121 -13.38 2.88 -12.25
C LYS A 121 -13.45 1.50 -12.89
N VAL A 122 -13.01 1.39 -14.15
CA VAL A 122 -12.97 0.11 -14.87
C VAL A 122 -12.03 -0.88 -14.16
N VAL A 123 -10.87 -0.40 -13.68
CA VAL A 123 -9.93 -1.25 -12.94
C VAL A 123 -10.55 -1.71 -11.61
N CYS A 124 -11.16 -0.81 -10.83
CA CYS A 124 -11.89 -1.18 -9.61
C CYS A 124 -12.92 -2.28 -9.88
N GLN A 125 -13.74 -2.15 -10.93
CA GLN A 125 -14.79 -3.12 -11.24
C GLN A 125 -14.23 -4.53 -11.54
N ILE A 126 -13.13 -4.62 -12.27
CA ILE A 126 -12.48 -5.91 -12.57
C ILE A 126 -11.88 -6.53 -11.30
N VAL A 127 -11.33 -5.71 -10.40
CA VAL A 127 -10.86 -6.14 -9.08
C VAL A 127 -12.02 -6.70 -8.26
N GLU A 128 -13.13 -5.98 -8.15
CA GLU A 128 -14.35 -6.42 -7.46
C GLU A 128 -14.89 -7.74 -8.03
N GLU A 129 -14.94 -7.87 -9.36
CA GLU A 129 -15.36 -9.10 -10.03
C GLU A 129 -14.49 -10.30 -9.63
N ARG A 130 -13.16 -10.11 -9.62
CA ARG A 130 -12.24 -11.19 -9.28
C ARG A 130 -12.28 -11.54 -7.79
N LEU A 131 -12.43 -10.56 -6.91
CA LEU A 131 -12.52 -10.76 -5.46
C LEU A 131 -13.72 -11.63 -5.05
N LYS A 132 -14.83 -11.60 -5.82
CA LYS A 132 -15.97 -12.51 -5.60
C LYS A 132 -15.59 -13.99 -5.71
N ALA A 133 -14.64 -14.34 -6.59
CA ALA A 133 -14.15 -15.71 -6.72
C ALA A 133 -13.43 -16.21 -5.45
N PHE A 134 -12.90 -15.28 -4.65
CA PHE A 134 -12.28 -15.53 -3.35
C PHE A 134 -13.24 -15.40 -2.17
N ARG A 135 -14.55 -15.20 -2.45
CA ARG A 135 -15.61 -14.95 -1.47
C ARG A 135 -15.39 -13.66 -0.65
N TYR A 136 -14.81 -12.63 -1.27
CA TYR A 136 -14.68 -11.31 -0.65
C TYR A 136 -15.84 -10.40 -1.04
N THR A 137 -16.36 -9.65 -0.05
CA THR A 137 -17.21 -8.49 -0.28
C THR A 137 -16.33 -7.27 -0.50
N SER A 138 -16.62 -6.44 -1.50
CA SER A 138 -15.80 -5.28 -1.83
C SER A 138 -16.54 -3.98 -1.52
N HIS A 139 -15.81 -3.00 -0.99
CA HIS A 139 -16.31 -1.67 -0.66
C HIS A 139 -15.40 -0.61 -1.28
N VAL A 140 -15.95 0.26 -2.13
CA VAL A 140 -15.20 1.34 -2.76
C VAL A 140 -15.28 2.60 -1.91
N ILE A 141 -14.13 3.18 -1.58
CA ILE A 141 -13.99 4.43 -0.83
C ILE A 141 -13.31 5.45 -1.74
N ARG A 142 -14.05 6.49 -2.12
CA ARG A 142 -13.52 7.59 -2.92
C ARG A 142 -12.97 8.70 -2.05
N ILE A 143 -11.68 9.01 -2.17
CA ILE A 143 -11.07 10.08 -1.36
C ILE A 143 -11.79 11.42 -1.56
N SER A 144 -12.20 11.75 -2.79
CA SER A 144 -12.92 12.99 -3.06
C SER A 144 -14.29 13.04 -2.38
N THR A 145 -15.17 12.07 -2.63
CA THR A 145 -16.59 12.14 -2.20
C THR A 145 -16.84 11.54 -0.82
N ASP A 146 -16.08 10.53 -0.42
CA ASP A 146 -16.33 9.77 0.81
C ASP A 146 -15.43 10.22 1.96
N VAL A 147 -14.37 10.99 1.67
CA VAL A 147 -13.46 11.58 2.67
C VAL A 147 -13.49 13.11 2.61
N ILE A 148 -12.93 13.74 1.56
CA ILE A 148 -12.80 15.20 1.45
C ILE A 148 -14.17 15.89 1.60
N ALA A 149 -15.20 15.44 0.89
CA ALA A 149 -16.52 16.06 0.99
C ALA A 149 -17.20 15.90 2.37
N LYS A 150 -16.76 14.95 3.22
CA LYS A 150 -17.31 14.75 4.56
C LYS A 150 -16.59 15.55 5.64
N ILE A 151 -15.29 15.76 5.48
CA ILE A 151 -14.43 16.42 6.49
C ILE A 151 -14.03 17.85 6.10
N GLY A 152 -14.22 18.20 4.83
CA GLY A 152 -13.94 19.51 4.26
C GLY A 152 -15.20 20.23 3.80
N ASN A 153 -15.01 21.38 3.17
CA ASN A 153 -16.08 22.18 2.58
C ASN A 153 -15.78 22.44 1.10
N VAL A 154 -16.38 21.65 0.22
CA VAL A 154 -16.22 21.79 -1.23
C VAL A 154 -17.50 22.43 -1.80
N PRO A 155 -17.46 23.70 -2.25
CA PRO A 155 -18.62 24.34 -2.84
C PRO A 155 -19.07 23.58 -4.10
N ASP A 156 -20.39 23.49 -4.30
CA ASP A 156 -20.95 22.78 -5.47
C ASP A 156 -20.71 23.56 -6.77
N THR A 157 -20.45 22.84 -7.86
CA THR A 157 -20.33 23.40 -9.22
C THR A 157 -20.69 22.37 -10.27
N GLN A 158 -21.29 22.86 -11.36
CA GLN A 158 -21.61 22.06 -12.53
C GLN A 158 -20.42 21.95 -13.50
N ASP A 159 -19.43 22.84 -13.38
CA ASP A 159 -18.21 22.78 -14.20
C ASP A 159 -17.29 21.65 -13.69
N ARG A 160 -16.92 20.75 -14.60
CA ARG A 160 -16.16 19.55 -14.23
C ARG A 160 -14.70 19.87 -13.91
N ALA A 161 -14.09 20.80 -14.63
CA ALA A 161 -12.70 21.19 -14.41
C ALA A 161 -12.57 21.90 -13.06
N GLU A 162 -13.46 22.85 -12.81
CA GLU A 162 -13.57 23.57 -11.55
C GLU A 162 -13.87 22.62 -10.40
N ARG A 163 -14.72 21.61 -10.60
CA ARG A 163 -14.97 20.60 -9.56
C ARG A 163 -13.71 19.83 -9.21
N ILE A 164 -12.94 19.37 -10.21
CA ILE A 164 -11.66 18.66 -9.97
C ILE A 164 -10.72 19.58 -9.19
N ASP A 165 -10.56 20.81 -9.68
CA ASP A 165 -9.71 21.82 -9.06
C ASP A 165 -10.08 22.09 -7.60
N ARG A 166 -11.37 22.30 -7.30
CA ARG A 166 -11.88 22.53 -5.93
C ARG A 166 -11.59 21.35 -5.00
N TYR A 167 -11.71 20.11 -5.47
CA TYR A 167 -11.34 18.94 -4.65
C TYR A 167 -9.82 18.86 -4.42
N MET A 168 -9.00 19.21 -5.41
CA MET A 168 -7.53 19.28 -5.24
C MET A 168 -7.15 20.35 -4.22
N CYS A 169 -7.70 21.56 -4.38
CA CYS A 169 -7.49 22.68 -3.48
C CYS A 169 -7.95 22.37 -2.05
N GLU A 170 -9.13 21.77 -1.88
CA GLU A 170 -9.61 21.39 -0.55
C GLU A 170 -8.76 20.29 0.08
N GLY A 171 -8.32 19.30 -0.70
CA GLY A 171 -7.38 18.27 -0.23
C GLY A 171 -6.07 18.89 0.29
N ASN A 172 -5.51 19.84 -0.45
CA ASN A 172 -4.31 20.57 -0.03
C ASN A 172 -4.57 21.40 1.23
N ARG A 173 -5.69 22.12 1.30
CA ARG A 173 -6.09 22.91 2.47
C ARG A 173 -6.21 22.03 3.73
N LEU A 174 -6.81 20.85 3.62
CA LEU A 174 -6.94 19.91 4.74
C LEU A 174 -5.58 19.42 5.23
N ARG A 175 -4.65 19.09 4.32
CA ARG A 175 -3.27 18.70 4.68
C ARG A 175 -2.52 19.85 5.34
N GLU A 176 -2.63 21.06 4.80
CA GLU A 176 -1.97 22.25 5.33
C GLU A 176 -2.52 22.63 6.72
N ALA A 177 -3.84 22.72 6.86
CA ALA A 177 -4.49 23.10 8.11
C ALA A 177 -4.26 22.09 9.24
N SER A 178 -4.12 20.79 8.91
CA SER A 178 -3.78 19.75 9.88
C SER A 178 -2.29 19.63 10.18
N GLY A 179 -1.43 20.20 9.32
CA GLY A 179 0.01 19.95 9.35
C GLY A 179 0.39 18.48 9.06
N ASP A 180 -0.53 17.68 8.50
CA ASP A 180 -0.31 16.25 8.21
C ASP A 180 -0.67 15.93 6.74
N ASN A 181 0.37 15.66 5.95
CA ASN A 181 0.23 15.25 4.55
C ASN A 181 -0.52 13.92 4.32
N SER A 182 -0.81 13.18 5.38
CA SER A 182 -1.53 11.92 5.38
C SER A 182 -2.94 12.00 5.97
N ILE A 183 -3.47 13.21 6.27
CA ILE A 183 -4.80 13.39 6.89
C ILE A 183 -5.92 12.69 6.10
N LEU A 184 -5.85 12.68 4.76
CA LEU A 184 -6.84 12.02 3.90
C LEU A 184 -6.79 10.49 4.02
N ALA A 185 -5.60 9.91 4.28
CA ALA A 185 -5.47 8.49 4.59
C ALA A 185 -6.09 8.14 5.95
N LEU A 186 -6.01 9.03 6.94
CA LEU A 186 -6.72 8.84 8.22
C LEU A 186 -8.23 8.86 8.00
N GLY A 187 -8.73 9.79 7.17
CA GLY A 187 -10.14 9.83 6.78
C GLY A 187 -10.60 8.55 6.06
N ALA A 188 -9.77 7.99 5.18
CA ALA A 188 -10.05 6.69 4.55
C ALA A 188 -10.12 5.55 5.57
N ALA A 189 -9.19 5.51 6.54
CA ALA A 189 -9.20 4.51 7.62
C ALA A 189 -10.45 4.62 8.50
N VAL A 190 -10.90 5.84 8.80
CA VAL A 190 -12.18 6.07 9.50
C VAL A 190 -13.37 5.59 8.69
N ALA A 191 -13.38 5.84 7.37
CA ALA A 191 -14.43 5.35 6.49
C ALA A 191 -14.49 3.81 6.47
N ILE A 192 -13.33 3.12 6.46
CA ILE A 192 -13.24 1.65 6.59
C ILE A 192 -13.85 1.19 7.92
N SER A 193 -13.43 1.81 9.03
CA SER A 193 -13.93 1.50 10.37
C SER A 193 -15.45 1.66 10.48
N GLN A 194 -16.01 2.73 9.91
CA GLN A 194 -17.45 2.98 9.88
C GLN A 194 -18.22 1.95 9.06
N LEU A 195 -17.69 1.56 7.89
CA LEU A 195 -18.28 0.51 7.07
C LEU A 195 -18.30 -0.82 7.83
N ARG A 196 -17.20 -1.17 8.51
CA ARG A 196 -17.12 -2.38 9.33
C ARG A 196 -18.17 -2.38 10.45
N ALA A 197 -18.36 -1.24 11.13
CA ALA A 197 -19.35 -1.12 12.20
C ALA A 197 -20.80 -1.32 11.72
N GLN A 198 -21.12 -0.95 10.48
CA GLN A 198 -22.46 -1.12 9.90
C GLN A 198 -22.81 -2.59 9.62
N GLU A 199 -21.81 -3.43 9.34
CA GLU A 199 -22.03 -4.84 8.98
C GLU A 199 -22.36 -5.76 10.16
N SER A 200 -22.37 -5.24 11.40
CA SER A 200 -22.71 -6.00 12.62
C SER A 200 -21.89 -7.29 12.81
N GLN A 201 -20.71 -7.41 12.20
CA GLN A 201 -19.82 -8.56 12.37
C GLN A 201 -18.97 -8.38 13.64
N ALA A 202 -18.97 -9.40 14.50
CA ALA A 202 -18.17 -9.42 15.73
C ALA A 202 -16.67 -9.64 15.47
N GLU A 203 -16.28 -10.17 14.31
CA GLU A 203 -14.89 -10.38 13.89
C GLU A 203 -14.70 -9.94 12.42
N PRO A 204 -13.51 -9.45 12.03
CA PRO A 204 -13.22 -9.09 10.64
C PRO A 204 -13.29 -10.31 9.71
N GLY A 205 -14.13 -10.21 8.68
CA GLY A 205 -14.34 -11.25 7.67
C GLY A 205 -13.59 -11.00 6.36
N ARG A 206 -14.02 -11.69 5.29
CA ARG A 206 -13.51 -11.51 3.91
C ARG A 206 -14.03 -10.22 3.29
N ASN A 207 -13.55 -9.08 3.78
CA ASN A 207 -13.89 -7.76 3.26
C ASN A 207 -12.68 -7.13 2.57
N ALA A 208 -12.92 -6.53 1.42
CA ALA A 208 -11.93 -5.81 0.63
C ALA A 208 -12.32 -4.33 0.52
N TYR A 209 -11.44 -3.43 0.95
CA TYR A 209 -11.65 -1.99 0.89
C TYR A 209 -10.80 -1.38 -0.22
N LEU A 210 -11.44 -0.77 -1.21
CA LEU A 210 -10.84 -0.24 -2.43
C LEU A 210 -10.77 1.29 -2.36
N ILE A 211 -9.60 1.86 -2.08
CA ILE A 211 -9.39 3.30 -1.89
C ILE A 211 -9.01 3.97 -3.22
N ASN A 212 -9.87 4.87 -3.71
CA ASN A 212 -9.76 5.53 -5.01
C ASN A 212 -9.82 7.07 -4.89
N SER A 213 -8.79 7.86 -5.14
CA SER A 213 -7.41 7.55 -5.50
C SER A 213 -6.46 8.21 -4.52
N LEU A 214 -5.28 7.64 -4.32
CA LEU A 214 -4.21 8.22 -3.52
C LEU A 214 -3.32 9.13 -4.37
N LYS A 215 -2.83 10.22 -3.77
CA LYS A 215 -2.16 11.31 -4.48
C LYS A 215 -0.85 11.78 -3.84
N THR A 216 -0.57 11.36 -2.61
CA THR A 216 0.72 11.67 -1.96
C THR A 216 1.43 10.41 -1.44
N PRO A 217 2.77 10.40 -1.43
CA PRO A 217 3.55 9.34 -0.79
C PRO A 217 3.19 9.13 0.69
N PHE A 218 2.86 10.22 1.39
CA PHE A 218 2.52 10.19 2.81
C PHE A 218 1.21 9.43 3.09
N GLU A 219 0.20 9.56 2.22
CA GLU A 219 -1.05 8.79 2.31
C GLU A 219 -0.77 7.28 2.20
N VAL A 220 0.02 6.87 1.21
CA VAL A 220 0.42 5.48 1.01
C VAL A 220 1.20 4.93 2.21
N GLN A 221 2.18 5.68 2.70
CA GLN A 221 2.98 5.29 3.86
C GLN A 221 2.11 5.17 5.12
N ARG A 222 1.14 6.06 5.32
CA ARG A 222 0.23 6.00 6.46
C ARG A 222 -0.68 4.76 6.39
N LEU A 223 -1.26 4.47 5.23
CA LEU A 223 -2.07 3.26 5.04
C LEU A 223 -1.26 1.99 5.24
N ARG A 224 0.00 1.95 4.77
CA ARG A 224 0.93 0.85 5.07
C ARG A 224 1.22 0.70 6.56
N LYS A 225 1.32 1.80 7.31
CA LYS A 225 1.48 1.74 8.77
C LYS A 225 0.23 1.24 9.47
N ILE A 226 -0.96 1.62 9.00
CA ILE A 226 -2.23 1.18 9.60
C ILE A 226 -2.47 -0.31 9.31
N TYR A 227 -2.41 -0.70 8.04
CA TYR A 227 -2.83 -2.02 7.54
C TYR A 227 -1.68 -3.01 7.28
N ALA A 228 -0.42 -2.61 7.44
CA ALA A 228 0.75 -3.47 7.35
C ALA A 228 0.74 -4.41 6.11
N GLY A 229 0.72 -5.73 6.34
CA GLY A 229 0.77 -6.77 5.29
C GLY A 229 -0.49 -6.89 4.42
N GLY A 230 -1.61 -6.25 4.78
CA GLY A 230 -2.85 -6.31 3.99
C GLY A 230 -3.16 -5.07 3.17
N PHE A 231 -2.25 -4.10 3.11
CA PHE A 231 -2.37 -2.97 2.18
C PHE A 231 -1.47 -3.11 0.96
N PHE A 232 -2.08 -3.00 -0.21
CA PHE A 232 -1.38 -2.98 -1.50
C PHE A 232 -1.80 -1.79 -2.35
N LEU A 233 -0.86 -1.24 -3.11
CA LEU A 233 -1.09 -0.13 -4.02
C LEU A 233 -1.02 -0.60 -5.48
N ILE A 234 -2.05 -0.30 -6.26
CA ILE A 234 -2.12 -0.58 -7.69
C ILE A 234 -1.91 0.72 -8.47
N GLY A 235 -0.80 0.78 -9.20
CA GLY A 235 -0.48 1.84 -10.15
C GLY A 235 -1.11 1.55 -11.50
N VAL A 236 -2.02 2.41 -11.95
CA VAL A 236 -2.70 2.26 -13.25
C VAL A 236 -2.05 3.18 -14.27
N HIS A 237 -1.40 2.58 -15.26
CA HIS A 237 -0.88 3.27 -16.43
C HIS A 237 -1.99 3.44 -17.48
N ALA A 238 -1.98 4.60 -18.14
CA ALA A 238 -2.77 4.86 -19.33
C ALA A 238 -1.97 5.75 -20.27
N ASP A 239 -1.99 5.41 -21.55
CA ASP A 239 -1.31 6.20 -22.58
C ASP A 239 -1.78 7.67 -22.60
N HIS A 240 -0.86 8.57 -22.96
CA HIS A 240 -1.10 10.00 -23.02
C HIS A 240 -2.27 10.35 -23.94
N GLU A 241 -2.37 9.78 -25.15
CA GLU A 241 -3.45 10.11 -26.08
C GLU A 241 -4.82 9.68 -25.53
N ARG A 242 -4.86 8.57 -24.80
CA ARG A 242 -6.09 8.10 -24.14
C ARG A 242 -6.49 9.03 -22.99
N ARG A 243 -5.55 9.43 -22.14
CA ARG A 243 -5.81 10.37 -21.04
C ARG A 243 -6.27 11.73 -21.59
N SER A 244 -5.62 12.23 -22.63
CA SER A 244 -6.03 13.47 -23.31
C SER A 244 -7.44 13.35 -23.88
N ARG A 245 -7.77 12.28 -24.60
CA ARG A 245 -9.15 12.05 -25.10
C ARG A 245 -10.17 11.99 -23.97
N TYR A 246 -9.88 11.28 -22.87
CA TYR A 246 -10.81 11.24 -21.74
C TYR A 246 -11.02 12.63 -21.11
N LEU A 247 -9.97 13.45 -20.99
CA LEU A 247 -10.08 14.81 -20.44
C LEU A 247 -10.84 15.75 -21.38
N LEU A 248 -10.55 15.71 -22.68
CA LEU A 248 -11.12 16.62 -23.68
C LEU A 248 -12.50 16.18 -24.16
N ASP A 249 -12.72 14.90 -24.40
CA ASP A 249 -13.96 14.38 -25.01
C ASP A 249 -14.99 13.99 -23.93
N ASP A 250 -14.58 13.15 -22.96
CA ASP A 250 -15.50 12.62 -21.95
C ASP A 250 -15.77 13.63 -20.84
N LEU A 251 -14.72 14.31 -20.36
CA LEU A 251 -14.82 15.35 -19.35
C LEU A 251 -15.08 16.75 -19.91
N ARG A 252 -14.89 16.97 -21.22
CA ARG A 252 -15.16 18.25 -21.92
C ARG A 252 -14.35 19.44 -21.41
N LEU A 253 -13.09 19.22 -21.04
CA LEU A 253 -12.15 20.26 -20.64
C LEU A 253 -11.55 20.94 -21.88
N THR A 254 -11.10 22.19 -21.75
CA THR A 254 -10.21 22.80 -22.74
C THR A 254 -8.79 22.22 -22.63
N GLU A 255 -7.98 22.35 -23.68
CA GLU A 255 -6.57 21.92 -23.64
C GLU A 255 -5.77 22.61 -22.54
N GLU A 256 -6.02 23.92 -22.33
CA GLU A 256 -5.38 24.71 -21.27
C GLU A 256 -5.77 24.19 -19.87
N GLN A 257 -7.07 23.99 -19.62
CA GLN A 257 -7.55 23.42 -18.35
C GLN A 257 -6.97 22.03 -18.09
N ALA A 258 -6.91 21.19 -19.11
CA ALA A 258 -6.36 19.85 -18.99
C ALA A 258 -4.85 19.89 -18.69
N ALA A 259 -4.09 20.76 -19.36
CA ALA A 259 -2.66 20.92 -19.13
C ALA A 259 -2.35 21.41 -17.71
N ASP A 260 -3.09 22.40 -17.22
CA ASP A 260 -2.94 22.94 -15.87
C ASP A 260 -3.24 21.88 -14.80
N LEU A 261 -4.36 21.16 -14.94
CA LEU A 261 -4.73 20.11 -14.00
C LEU A 261 -3.77 18.91 -14.02
N ILE A 262 -3.23 18.55 -15.19
CA ILE A 262 -2.19 17.51 -15.30
C ILE A 262 -0.92 17.96 -14.57
N SER A 263 -0.47 19.19 -14.83
CA SER A 263 0.75 19.73 -14.19
C SER A 263 0.60 19.76 -12.66
N ARG A 264 -0.59 20.12 -12.17
CA ARG A 264 -0.93 20.06 -10.75
C ARG A 264 -0.93 18.63 -10.23
N ASP A 265 -1.68 17.73 -10.84
CA ASP A 265 -1.81 16.34 -10.37
C ASP A 265 -0.46 15.61 -10.28
N GLU A 266 0.42 15.87 -11.24
CA GLU A 266 1.70 15.20 -11.36
C GLU A 266 2.63 15.45 -10.16
N ASN A 267 2.95 16.74 -9.89
CA ASN A 267 3.88 17.15 -8.86
C ASN A 267 3.80 18.67 -8.59
N GLU A 268 2.89 19.09 -7.72
CA GLU A 268 2.79 20.45 -7.22
C GLU A 268 4.06 20.89 -6.47
N LYS A 269 4.33 22.20 -6.41
CA LYS A 269 5.52 22.75 -5.75
C LYS A 269 5.30 22.89 -4.23
N GLU A 270 4.05 23.04 -3.84
CA GLU A 270 3.57 23.23 -2.49
C GLU A 270 3.82 21.98 -1.65
N ALA A 271 4.28 22.15 -0.41
CA ALA A 271 4.62 21.03 0.48
C ALA A 271 3.41 20.12 0.82
N TYR A 272 2.20 20.66 0.71
CA TYR A 272 0.93 19.96 0.95
C TYR A 272 0.17 19.62 -0.34
N GLY A 273 0.83 19.79 -1.48
CA GLY A 273 0.28 19.58 -2.81
C GLY A 273 0.20 18.12 -3.24
N GLN A 274 -0.17 17.93 -4.50
CA GLN A 274 -0.27 16.61 -5.12
C GLN A 274 1.09 16.14 -5.64
N HIS A 275 1.40 14.85 -5.41
CA HIS A 275 2.66 14.24 -5.84
C HIS A 275 2.38 12.85 -6.44
N THR A 276 1.47 12.79 -7.42
CA THR A 276 0.98 11.53 -8.01
C THR A 276 2.12 10.72 -8.64
N ARG A 277 3.08 11.40 -9.28
CA ARG A 277 4.27 10.76 -9.83
C ARG A 277 4.98 9.93 -8.76
N ASP A 278 5.37 10.57 -7.66
CA ASP A 278 6.17 9.95 -6.62
C ASP A 278 5.34 8.89 -5.87
N THR A 279 4.02 9.09 -5.77
CA THR A 279 3.07 8.11 -5.24
C THR A 279 2.99 6.86 -6.10
N TYR A 280 2.99 6.99 -7.43
CA TYR A 280 2.91 5.87 -8.35
C TYR A 280 4.12 4.94 -8.25
N HIS A 281 5.32 5.48 -8.03
CA HIS A 281 6.55 4.71 -7.82
C HIS A 281 6.49 3.81 -6.58
N LEU A 282 5.60 4.10 -5.64
CA LEU A 282 5.38 3.25 -4.47
C LEU A 282 4.49 2.04 -4.77
N SER A 283 3.93 1.90 -5.96
CA SER A 283 2.98 0.83 -6.29
C SER A 283 3.58 -0.57 -6.12
N ASP A 284 2.73 -1.47 -5.62
CA ASP A 284 3.02 -2.90 -5.48
C ASP A 284 2.76 -3.65 -6.77
N PHE A 285 1.82 -3.15 -7.57
CA PHE A 285 1.43 -3.71 -8.84
C PHE A 285 1.25 -2.60 -9.86
N PHE A 286 1.61 -2.89 -11.11
CA PHE A 286 1.42 -2.00 -12.24
C PHE A 286 0.51 -2.67 -13.25
N VAL A 287 -0.55 -1.99 -13.65
CA VAL A 287 -1.52 -2.45 -14.65
C VAL A 287 -1.74 -1.37 -15.69
N SER A 288 -2.10 -1.75 -16.92
CA SER A 288 -2.43 -0.81 -17.98
C SER A 288 -3.86 -0.96 -18.42
N TYR A 289 -4.48 0.16 -18.76
CA TYR A 289 -5.79 0.15 -19.40
C TYR A 289 -5.81 1.03 -20.65
N ASP A 290 -5.51 0.39 -21.78
CA ASP A 290 -5.51 1.03 -23.10
C ASP A 290 -6.77 0.74 -23.91
N GLY A 291 -7.83 0.22 -23.26
CA GLY A 291 -9.14 -0.06 -23.87
C GLY A 291 -9.40 -1.52 -24.15
N ASN A 292 -8.41 -2.39 -23.94
CA ASN A 292 -8.58 -3.83 -24.02
C ASN A 292 -8.95 -4.39 -22.64
N LEU A 293 -10.24 -4.66 -22.43
CA LEU A 293 -10.76 -5.19 -21.17
C LEU A 293 -10.22 -6.59 -20.85
N ASP A 294 -10.04 -7.45 -21.85
CA ASP A 294 -9.51 -8.81 -21.64
C ASP A 294 -8.05 -8.77 -21.18
N ALA A 295 -7.24 -7.89 -21.77
CA ALA A 295 -5.86 -7.68 -21.33
C ALA A 295 -5.80 -7.20 -19.88
N LEU A 296 -6.58 -6.17 -19.53
CA LEU A 296 -6.66 -5.66 -18.16
C LEU A 296 -7.15 -6.74 -17.18
N LYS A 297 -8.17 -7.51 -17.57
CA LYS A 297 -8.70 -8.63 -16.79
C LYS A 297 -7.62 -9.66 -16.48
N ASN A 298 -6.85 -10.08 -17.48
CA ASN A 298 -5.75 -11.03 -17.29
C ASN A 298 -4.66 -10.50 -16.36
N GLN A 299 -4.30 -9.22 -16.48
CA GLN A 299 -3.31 -8.57 -15.59
C GLN A 299 -3.80 -8.58 -14.13
N VAL A 300 -5.01 -8.05 -13.87
CA VAL A 300 -5.60 -7.96 -12.53
C VAL A 300 -5.81 -9.34 -11.92
N TRP A 301 -6.31 -10.30 -12.70
CA TRP A 301 -6.59 -11.65 -12.20
C TRP A 301 -5.31 -12.38 -11.80
N ARG A 302 -4.22 -12.22 -12.55
CA ARG A 302 -2.93 -12.78 -12.19
C ARG A 302 -2.39 -12.19 -10.88
N ILE A 303 -2.52 -10.87 -10.69
CA ILE A 303 -2.12 -10.19 -9.45
C ILE A 303 -2.89 -10.74 -8.25
N LEU A 304 -4.22 -10.82 -8.35
CA LEU A 304 -5.05 -11.31 -7.26
C LEU A 304 -4.79 -12.81 -6.98
N ASP A 305 -4.59 -13.63 -8.01
CA ASP A 305 -4.19 -15.03 -7.83
C ASP A 305 -2.89 -15.17 -7.04
N LEU A 306 -1.90 -14.31 -7.30
CA LEU A 306 -0.65 -14.26 -6.53
C LEU A 306 -0.87 -13.83 -5.09
N LEU A 307 -1.68 -12.78 -4.86
CA LEU A 307 -2.04 -12.32 -3.51
C LEU A 307 -2.72 -13.42 -2.68
N PHE A 308 -3.51 -14.28 -3.32
CA PHE A 308 -4.18 -15.42 -2.71
C PHE A 308 -3.36 -16.73 -2.77
N GLY A 309 -2.04 -16.61 -2.95
CA GLY A 309 -1.10 -17.70 -2.75
C GLY A 309 -1.17 -18.81 -3.79
N LYS A 310 -1.62 -18.52 -5.02
CA LYS A 310 -1.67 -19.53 -6.09
C LYS A 310 -0.27 -20.10 -6.36
N PRO A 311 -0.03 -21.41 -6.12
CA PRO A 311 1.30 -21.94 -5.90
C PRO A 311 2.23 -21.92 -7.11
N TYR A 312 1.67 -21.97 -8.32
CA TYR A 312 2.43 -22.19 -9.57
C TYR A 312 2.60 -20.93 -10.42
N VAL A 313 2.22 -19.76 -9.93
CA VAL A 313 2.45 -18.50 -10.66
C VAL A 313 3.89 -18.04 -10.38
N THR A 314 4.70 -17.97 -11.43
CA THR A 314 6.09 -17.51 -11.38
C THR A 314 6.21 -16.10 -11.95
N PRO A 315 7.29 -15.35 -11.63
CA PRO A 315 7.50 -14.03 -12.23
C PRO A 315 7.64 -14.15 -13.75
N THR A 316 7.16 -13.15 -14.47
CA THR A 316 7.50 -12.96 -15.89
C THR A 316 8.95 -12.48 -15.99
N PHE A 317 9.54 -12.56 -17.19
CA PHE A 317 10.88 -12.03 -17.38
C PHE A 317 10.94 -10.51 -17.17
N ASP A 318 9.92 -9.76 -17.61
CA ASP A 318 9.82 -8.32 -17.37
C ASP A 318 9.77 -8.01 -15.86
N GLU A 319 9.01 -8.77 -15.06
CA GLU A 319 8.97 -8.62 -13.59
C GLU A 319 10.33 -8.91 -12.94
N TYR A 320 11.00 -9.98 -13.36
CA TYR A 320 12.33 -10.33 -12.86
C TYR A 320 13.36 -9.27 -13.23
N ALA A 321 13.40 -8.82 -14.49
CA ALA A 321 14.35 -7.81 -14.96
C ALA A 321 14.11 -6.45 -14.28
N MET A 322 12.85 -6.04 -14.09
CA MET A 322 12.52 -4.82 -13.37
C MET A 322 12.87 -4.91 -11.88
N PHE A 323 12.64 -6.06 -11.25
CA PHE A 323 13.10 -6.31 -9.88
C PHE A 323 14.63 -6.20 -9.77
N MET A 324 15.37 -6.71 -10.75
CA MET A 324 16.83 -6.59 -10.79
C MET A 324 17.29 -5.15 -11.03
N ALA A 325 16.56 -4.36 -11.82
CA ALA A 325 16.82 -2.92 -11.97
C ALA A 325 16.61 -2.18 -10.65
N PHE A 326 15.53 -2.46 -9.93
CA PHE A 326 15.33 -1.91 -8.59
C PHE A 326 16.40 -2.38 -7.60
N SER A 327 16.77 -3.67 -7.62
CA SER A 327 17.84 -4.18 -6.76
C SER A 327 19.17 -3.48 -7.05
N ALA A 328 19.48 -3.19 -8.32
CA ALA A 328 20.65 -2.42 -8.69
C ALA A 328 20.57 -0.97 -8.19
N SER A 329 19.39 -0.32 -8.20
CA SER A 329 19.24 1.07 -7.74
C SER A 329 19.62 1.27 -6.28
N LEU A 330 19.43 0.25 -5.42
CA LEU A 330 19.70 0.31 -3.99
C LEU A 330 21.17 0.60 -3.64
N ARG A 331 22.10 0.40 -4.59
CA ARG A 331 23.52 0.71 -4.38
C ARG A 331 23.87 2.20 -4.58
N SER A 332 22.95 2.97 -5.18
CA SER A 332 23.16 4.38 -5.50
C SER A 332 23.23 5.22 -4.22
N ALA A 333 24.19 6.12 -4.19
CA ALA A 333 24.34 7.14 -3.15
C ALA A 333 24.13 8.57 -3.71
N ASP A 334 23.43 8.69 -4.85
CA ASP A 334 23.03 9.97 -5.44
C ASP A 334 22.18 10.77 -4.46
N LEU A 335 22.44 12.09 -4.36
CA LEU A 335 21.77 12.98 -3.42
C LEU A 335 20.31 13.29 -3.78
N SER A 336 19.91 13.02 -5.03
CA SER A 336 18.55 13.28 -5.53
C SER A 336 17.67 12.03 -5.43
N ARG A 337 17.96 10.98 -6.20
CA ARG A 337 17.10 9.79 -6.27
C ARG A 337 17.89 8.53 -6.57
N GLN A 338 17.41 7.38 -6.10
CA GLN A 338 17.96 6.08 -6.49
C GLN A 338 17.27 5.58 -7.76
N VAL A 339 18.04 5.39 -8.82
CA VAL A 339 17.59 4.88 -10.13
C VAL A 339 18.45 3.69 -10.50
N GLY A 340 17.81 2.65 -11.04
CA GLY A 340 18.50 1.48 -11.52
C GLY A 340 18.02 1.09 -12.91
N ALA A 341 18.91 0.45 -13.66
CA ALA A 341 18.64 -0.05 -14.98
C ALA A 341 19.29 -1.41 -15.21
N VAL A 342 18.69 -2.22 -16.06
CA VAL A 342 19.20 -3.52 -16.47
C VAL A 342 19.09 -3.64 -17.97
N LEU A 343 20.16 -4.10 -18.60
CA LEU A 343 20.18 -4.46 -20.01
C LEU A 343 20.03 -5.98 -20.13
N THR A 344 19.17 -6.41 -21.03
CA THR A 344 18.87 -7.83 -21.25
C THR A 344 18.92 -8.20 -22.72
N LYS A 345 19.27 -9.45 -23.02
CA LYS A 345 19.22 -10.00 -24.37
C LYS A 345 18.87 -11.49 -24.29
N HIS A 346 17.89 -11.94 -25.09
CA HIS A 346 17.39 -13.33 -25.06
C HIS A 346 17.01 -13.81 -23.65
N ASP A 347 16.23 -13.02 -22.92
CA ASP A 347 15.83 -13.32 -21.54
C ASP A 347 17.02 -13.58 -20.58
N CYS A 348 18.18 -12.98 -20.88
CA CYS A 348 19.36 -13.01 -20.02
C CYS A 348 19.73 -11.58 -19.61
N ILE A 349 20.05 -11.39 -18.34
CA ILE A 349 20.64 -10.13 -17.87
C ILE A 349 22.08 -10.07 -18.33
N ILE A 350 22.43 -9.02 -19.08
CA ILE A 350 23.79 -8.84 -19.62
C ILE A 350 24.55 -7.69 -18.95
N ALA A 351 23.84 -6.70 -18.39
CA ALA A 351 24.46 -5.64 -17.60
C ALA A 351 23.46 -5.01 -16.63
N THR A 352 23.99 -4.44 -15.55
CA THR A 352 23.24 -3.64 -14.57
C THR A 352 23.86 -2.26 -14.49
N GLY A 353 23.04 -1.27 -14.14
CA GLY A 353 23.44 0.11 -13.92
C GLY A 353 22.67 0.73 -12.77
N ALA A 354 23.30 1.66 -12.07
CA ALA A 354 22.69 2.50 -11.06
C ALA A 354 23.20 3.92 -11.28
N ASN A 355 22.42 4.94 -10.94
CA ASN A 355 22.93 6.30 -11.00
C ASN A 355 23.93 6.53 -9.86
N ASP A 356 25.19 6.82 -10.18
CA ASP A 356 26.22 7.14 -9.18
C ASP A 356 27.37 7.91 -9.86
N VAL A 357 28.33 8.38 -9.06
CA VAL A 357 29.51 9.08 -9.57
C VAL A 357 30.46 8.08 -10.24
N PRO A 358 30.92 8.34 -11.49
CA PRO A 358 31.88 7.48 -12.18
C PRO A 358 33.29 7.59 -11.59
N LYS A 359 34.05 6.50 -11.68
CA LYS A 359 35.43 6.40 -11.19
C LYS A 359 36.43 6.32 -12.35
N ALA A 360 37.61 6.92 -12.16
CA ALA A 360 38.72 6.77 -13.09
C ALA A 360 39.10 5.29 -13.29
N GLY A 361 39.32 4.87 -14.54
CA GLY A 361 39.50 3.47 -14.91
C GLY A 361 38.20 2.71 -15.22
N GLY A 362 37.04 3.36 -15.03
CA GLY A 362 35.72 2.84 -15.39
C GLY A 362 34.91 2.34 -14.20
N GLY A 363 33.60 2.21 -14.41
CA GLY A 363 32.64 1.88 -13.37
C GLY A 363 32.35 3.06 -12.44
N LEU A 364 31.73 2.75 -11.31
CA LEU A 364 31.26 3.71 -10.31
C LEU A 364 32.01 3.52 -8.99
N TYR A 365 31.92 4.51 -8.10
CA TYR A 365 32.44 4.36 -6.75
C TYR A 365 31.72 3.24 -5.96
N TRP A 366 32.49 2.58 -5.09
CA TRP A 366 32.05 1.58 -4.12
C TRP A 366 32.75 1.85 -2.80
N PRO A 367 32.10 1.59 -1.65
CA PRO A 367 32.82 1.57 -0.39
C PRO A 367 33.82 0.41 -0.37
N SER A 368 34.95 0.61 0.29
CA SER A 368 36.04 -0.37 0.37
C SER A 368 36.55 -0.49 1.80
N LYS A 369 37.25 -1.59 2.10
CA LYS A 369 37.89 -1.76 3.42
C LYS A 369 39.21 -1.02 3.44
N ASN A 370 39.40 -0.13 4.41
CA ASN A 370 40.70 0.51 4.65
C ASN A 370 41.65 -0.44 5.42
N ASP A 371 42.88 0.02 5.69
CA ASP A 371 43.89 -0.74 6.45
C ASP A 371 43.45 -1.07 7.89
N ALA A 372 42.51 -0.29 8.44
CA ALA A 372 41.89 -0.54 9.75
C ALA A 372 40.67 -1.49 9.67
N HIS A 373 40.39 -2.08 8.49
CA HIS A 373 39.23 -2.92 8.20
C HIS A 373 37.86 -2.24 8.32
N GLU A 374 37.81 -0.92 8.31
CA GLU A 374 36.57 -0.14 8.28
C GLU A 374 36.05 -0.03 6.84
N ILE A 375 34.73 -0.06 6.67
CA ILE A 375 34.08 0.13 5.36
C ILE A 375 33.90 1.64 5.14
N VAL A 376 34.66 2.20 4.20
CA VAL A 376 34.67 3.64 3.93
C VAL A 376 34.52 3.93 2.43
N ASP A 377 33.81 5.00 2.10
CA ASP A 377 33.85 5.59 0.77
C ASP A 377 35.09 6.48 0.60
N GLU A 378 35.59 6.55 -0.63
CA GLU A 378 36.74 7.37 -1.03
C GLU A 378 36.46 8.86 -0.76
N GLU A 379 37.46 9.57 -0.23
CA GLU A 379 37.40 11.04 -0.06
C GLU A 379 37.21 11.70 -1.43
N ASP A 380 36.31 12.69 -1.51
CA ASP A 380 35.88 13.35 -2.76
C ASP A 380 35.32 12.46 -3.88
N GLY A 381 35.14 11.16 -3.63
CA GLY A 381 34.62 10.20 -4.61
C GLY A 381 33.17 10.54 -4.96
N ARG A 382 32.24 10.24 -4.04
CA ARG A 382 30.81 10.55 -4.19
C ARG A 382 30.48 11.97 -3.74
N ASP A 383 29.39 12.52 -4.26
CA ASP A 383 28.98 13.91 -4.00
C ASP A 383 28.73 14.18 -2.51
N TYR A 384 28.15 13.22 -1.77
CA TYR A 384 27.96 13.36 -0.33
C TYR A 384 29.28 13.50 0.47
N LYS A 385 30.40 12.97 -0.06
CA LYS A 385 31.73 13.12 0.54
C LYS A 385 32.32 14.50 0.30
N ARG A 386 31.86 15.21 -0.73
CA ARG A 386 32.17 16.62 -0.99
C ARG A 386 31.23 17.60 -0.28
N GLY A 387 30.06 17.11 0.15
CA GLY A 387 29.04 17.90 0.85
C GLY A 387 28.16 18.76 -0.07
N GLU A 388 28.22 18.55 -1.38
CA GLU A 388 27.51 19.38 -2.36
C GLU A 388 26.97 18.60 -3.56
N ASP A 389 25.82 19.05 -4.08
CA ASP A 389 25.31 18.69 -5.41
C ASP A 389 25.77 19.75 -6.43
N SER A 390 26.76 19.38 -7.23
CA SER A 390 27.32 20.21 -8.31
C SER A 390 26.26 20.78 -9.27
N ASN A 391 25.20 20.02 -9.58
CA ASN A 391 24.14 20.48 -10.47
C ASN A 391 23.26 21.56 -9.81
N ALA A 392 22.91 21.36 -8.53
CA ALA A 392 22.15 22.35 -7.77
C ALA A 392 22.91 23.66 -7.60
N ILE A 393 24.22 23.58 -7.30
CA ILE A 393 25.10 24.76 -7.19
C ILE A 393 25.18 25.50 -8.53
N GLN A 394 25.46 24.79 -9.62
CA GLN A 394 25.65 25.45 -10.92
C GLN A 394 24.37 26.14 -11.40
N LYS A 395 23.19 25.55 -11.17
CA LYS A 395 21.90 26.20 -11.45
C LYS A 395 21.72 27.49 -10.67
N LYS A 396 22.06 27.48 -9.37
CA LYS A 396 21.97 28.66 -8.52
C LYS A 396 22.89 29.76 -9.05
N GLU A 397 24.13 29.43 -9.41
CA GLU A 397 25.08 30.38 -10.00
C GLU A 397 24.57 30.97 -11.32
N ILE A 398 23.99 30.15 -12.21
CA ILE A 398 23.40 30.63 -13.47
C ILE A 398 22.29 31.64 -13.17
N ILE A 399 21.37 31.31 -12.27
CA ILE A 399 20.28 32.20 -11.87
C ILE A 399 20.83 33.51 -11.30
N GLU A 400 21.80 33.44 -10.40
CA GLU A 400 22.41 34.62 -9.79
C GLU A 400 23.18 35.47 -10.81
N ASN A 401 23.87 34.86 -11.77
CA ASN A 401 24.59 35.57 -12.82
C ASN A 401 23.62 36.31 -13.75
N ILE A 402 22.48 35.70 -14.09
CA ILE A 402 21.42 36.35 -14.86
C ILE A 402 20.88 37.55 -14.06
N ILE A 403 20.52 37.36 -12.79
CA ILE A 403 20.01 38.44 -11.92
C ILE A 403 21.02 39.59 -11.79
N ARG A 404 22.31 39.29 -11.60
CA ARG A 404 23.38 40.30 -11.53
C ARG A 404 23.53 41.10 -12.82
N SER A 405 23.27 40.48 -13.97
CA SER A 405 23.32 41.11 -15.29
C SER A 405 22.13 42.03 -15.57
N LEU A 406 21.05 41.95 -14.76
CA LEU A 406 19.90 42.83 -14.88
C LEU A 406 20.16 44.20 -14.20
N PRO A 407 19.52 45.29 -14.71
CA PRO A 407 19.49 46.58 -14.04
C PRO A 407 18.98 46.48 -12.59
N GLU A 408 19.62 47.20 -11.67
CA GLU A 408 19.35 47.08 -10.23
C GLU A 408 17.88 47.28 -9.85
N HIS A 409 17.20 48.24 -10.48
CA HIS A 409 15.80 48.59 -10.20
C HIS A 409 14.78 47.48 -10.51
N CYS A 410 15.14 46.47 -11.31
CA CYS A 410 14.22 45.39 -11.70
C CYS A 410 14.59 44.02 -11.11
N ARG A 411 15.71 43.90 -10.38
CA ARG A 411 16.21 42.61 -9.89
C ARG A 411 15.23 41.90 -8.98
N ASP A 412 14.65 42.62 -8.03
CA ASP A 412 13.74 42.04 -7.03
C ASP A 412 12.42 41.58 -7.65
N GLU A 413 11.95 42.26 -8.69
CA GLU A 413 10.74 41.90 -9.43
C GLU A 413 10.96 40.67 -10.33
N VAL A 414 12.12 40.59 -10.99
CA VAL A 414 12.40 39.54 -11.98
C VAL A 414 13.00 38.28 -11.36
N ALA A 415 13.67 38.37 -10.20
CA ALA A 415 14.31 37.23 -9.55
C ALA A 415 13.37 36.05 -9.28
N PRO A 416 12.12 36.24 -8.79
CA PRO A 416 11.15 35.15 -8.65
C PRO A 416 10.81 34.49 -9.99
N LEU A 417 10.60 35.27 -11.05
CA LEU A 417 10.26 34.77 -12.39
C LEU A 417 11.37 33.90 -12.97
N ILE A 418 12.64 34.30 -12.78
CA ILE A 418 13.79 33.49 -13.22
C ILE A 418 13.88 32.19 -12.40
N LYS A 419 13.66 32.27 -11.08
CA LYS A 419 13.66 31.08 -10.21
C LYS A 419 12.57 30.07 -10.57
N ASP A 420 11.47 30.52 -11.17
CA ASP A 420 10.37 29.69 -11.65
C ASP A 420 10.46 29.30 -13.14
N SER A 421 11.50 29.76 -13.83
CA SER A 421 11.78 29.35 -15.21
C SER A 421 12.31 27.91 -15.30
N GLY A 422 12.40 27.39 -16.53
CA GLY A 422 12.93 26.04 -16.82
C GLY A 422 14.43 25.84 -16.55
N ILE A 423 15.16 26.83 -16.03
CA ILE A 423 16.60 26.68 -15.69
C ILE A 423 16.81 25.56 -14.65
N LYS A 424 15.84 25.36 -13.75
CA LYS A 424 15.91 24.30 -12.73
C LYS A 424 15.80 22.88 -13.32
N ASP A 425 15.39 22.73 -14.58
CA ASP A 425 15.25 21.42 -15.23
C ASP A 425 16.56 20.89 -15.84
N ILE A 426 17.62 21.72 -15.84
CA ILE A 426 18.95 21.34 -16.36
C ILE A 426 19.54 20.20 -15.51
N THR A 427 20.26 19.25 -16.12
CA THR A 427 20.85 18.11 -15.38
C THR A 427 22.33 17.88 -15.70
N GLU A 428 22.86 18.59 -16.67
CA GLU A 428 24.16 18.36 -17.31
C GLU A 428 25.37 18.69 -16.44
N TYR A 429 25.18 19.43 -15.35
CA TYR A 429 26.25 19.84 -14.45
C TYR A 429 26.50 18.83 -13.32
N GLY A 430 25.70 17.77 -13.22
CA GLY A 430 25.89 16.71 -12.23
C GLY A 430 27.09 15.82 -12.57
N ARG A 431 27.80 15.36 -11.55
CA ARG A 431 28.89 14.37 -11.70
C ARG A 431 28.38 12.95 -11.97
N VAL A 432 27.13 12.68 -11.58
CA VAL A 432 26.51 11.36 -11.65
C VAL A 432 26.25 10.94 -13.10
N VAL A 433 26.66 9.72 -13.45
CA VAL A 433 26.19 9.06 -14.66
C VAL A 433 24.85 8.39 -14.36
N HIS A 434 23.88 8.51 -15.27
CA HIS A 434 22.56 7.91 -15.08
C HIS A 434 22.59 6.38 -15.20
N ALA A 435 21.62 5.72 -14.59
CA ALA A 435 21.56 4.25 -14.52
C ALA A 435 21.54 3.60 -15.91
N GLU A 436 20.78 4.18 -16.85
CA GLU A 436 20.66 3.69 -18.23
C GLU A 436 22.00 3.77 -18.96
N MET A 437 22.70 4.90 -18.82
CA MET A 437 24.03 5.10 -19.39
C MET A 437 25.04 4.14 -18.79
N GLU A 438 25.02 3.97 -17.47
CA GLU A 438 25.92 3.04 -16.79
C GLU A 438 25.65 1.58 -17.17
N ALA A 439 24.39 1.18 -17.39
CA ALA A 439 24.08 -0.17 -17.89
C ALA A 439 24.68 -0.42 -19.28
N LEU A 440 24.62 0.57 -20.19
CA LEU A 440 25.25 0.51 -21.52
C LEU A 440 26.79 0.53 -21.46
N LEU A 441 27.36 1.33 -20.56
CA LEU A 441 28.80 1.38 -20.35
C LEU A 441 29.31 0.08 -19.71
N SER A 442 28.54 -0.49 -18.77
CA SER A 442 28.85 -1.74 -18.09
C SER A 442 28.89 -2.90 -19.08
N SER A 443 27.91 -3.03 -19.97
CA SER A 443 27.93 -4.05 -21.04
C SER A 443 29.15 -3.87 -21.96
N SER A 444 29.46 -2.63 -22.33
CA SER A 444 30.60 -2.30 -23.19
C SER A 444 31.95 -2.65 -22.55
N ARG A 445 32.12 -2.37 -21.24
CA ARG A 445 33.35 -2.69 -20.50
C ARG A 445 33.63 -4.19 -20.43
N VAL A 446 32.59 -5.02 -20.40
CA VAL A 446 32.72 -6.49 -20.41
C VAL A 446 32.68 -7.10 -21.82
N GLY A 447 32.63 -6.26 -22.86
CA GLY A 447 32.66 -6.69 -24.26
C GLY A 447 31.35 -7.31 -24.77
N VAL A 448 30.21 -6.99 -24.15
CA VAL A 448 28.89 -7.48 -24.57
C VAL A 448 28.14 -6.38 -25.33
N SER A 449 27.66 -6.71 -26.53
CA SER A 449 26.92 -5.76 -27.38
C SER A 449 25.53 -5.45 -26.83
N ALA A 450 25.16 -4.17 -26.83
CA ALA A 450 23.83 -3.67 -26.51
C ALA A 450 22.84 -3.71 -27.69
N VAL A 451 23.29 -4.07 -28.89
CA VAL A 451 22.43 -4.11 -30.09
C VAL A 451 21.36 -5.19 -29.91
N ASP A 452 20.12 -4.90 -30.29
CA ASP A 452 18.95 -5.78 -30.18
C ASP A 452 18.64 -6.20 -28.73
N SER A 453 18.95 -5.34 -27.77
CA SER A 453 18.69 -5.59 -26.34
C SER A 453 17.41 -4.89 -25.85
N THR A 454 16.91 -5.32 -24.70
CA THR A 454 15.86 -4.61 -23.94
C THR A 454 16.46 -3.98 -22.69
N LEU A 455 16.22 -2.69 -22.48
CA LEU A 455 16.62 -1.95 -21.29
C LEU A 455 15.43 -1.77 -20.35
N TYR A 456 15.54 -2.22 -19.11
CA TYR A 456 14.59 -1.97 -18.04
C TYR A 456 15.11 -0.86 -17.15
N CYS A 457 14.28 0.13 -16.79
CA CYS A 457 14.66 1.24 -15.92
C CYS A 457 13.58 1.53 -14.89
N THR A 458 13.97 1.84 -13.65
CA THR A 458 13.03 2.19 -12.58
C THR A 458 12.37 3.55 -12.78
N THR A 459 12.71 4.27 -13.84
CA THR A 459 12.13 5.57 -14.21
C THR A 459 12.12 5.74 -15.72
N TYR A 460 11.36 6.71 -16.22
CA TYR A 460 11.38 7.07 -17.63
C TYR A 460 12.73 7.71 -18.02
N PRO A 461 13.44 7.22 -19.06
CA PRO A 461 14.73 7.77 -19.46
C PRO A 461 14.68 9.25 -19.87
N CYS A 462 15.59 10.06 -19.34
CA CYS A 462 15.71 11.46 -19.75
C CYS A 462 16.14 11.56 -21.23
N HIS A 463 15.95 12.73 -21.84
CA HIS A 463 16.30 12.95 -23.25
C HIS A 463 17.81 12.76 -23.51
N ASN A 464 18.66 13.03 -22.51
CA ASN A 464 20.09 12.75 -22.58
C ASN A 464 20.39 11.24 -22.56
N CYS A 465 19.66 10.42 -21.80
CA CYS A 465 19.80 8.96 -21.83
C CYS A 465 19.24 8.37 -23.14
N ALA A 466 18.10 8.88 -23.60
CA ALA A 466 17.41 8.37 -24.79
C ALA A 466 18.30 8.36 -26.04
N LYS A 467 19.06 9.42 -26.30
CA LYS A 467 19.99 9.43 -27.46
C LYS A 467 21.08 8.35 -27.36
N HIS A 468 21.54 8.00 -26.16
CA HIS A 468 22.53 6.93 -25.97
C HIS A 468 21.89 5.56 -26.15
N ILE A 469 20.67 5.36 -25.65
CA ILE A 469 19.87 4.14 -25.85
C ILE A 469 19.68 3.88 -27.35
N ILE A 470 19.24 4.91 -28.10
CA ILE A 470 19.05 4.84 -29.55
C ILE A 470 20.37 4.52 -30.25
N ALA A 471 21.44 5.27 -29.95
CA ALA A 471 22.74 5.09 -30.58
C ALA A 471 23.39 3.72 -30.27
N ALA A 472 23.08 3.14 -29.12
CA ALA A 472 23.58 1.82 -28.72
C ALA A 472 22.87 0.65 -29.43
N GLY A 473 21.77 0.92 -30.16
CA GLY A 473 20.99 -0.10 -30.86
C GLY A 473 20.07 -0.92 -29.96
N VAL A 474 19.64 -0.35 -28.82
CA VAL A 474 18.61 -0.95 -27.98
C VAL A 474 17.28 -0.98 -28.74
N ASP A 475 16.56 -2.10 -28.70
CA ASP A 475 15.30 -2.29 -29.44
C ASP A 475 14.07 -1.89 -28.60
N ARG A 476 14.10 -2.18 -27.28
CA ARG A 476 12.99 -1.92 -26.37
C ARG A 476 13.46 -1.32 -25.05
N VAL A 477 12.66 -0.40 -24.51
CA VAL A 477 12.82 0.18 -23.17
C VAL A 477 11.56 -0.09 -22.37
N VAL A 478 11.70 -0.62 -21.15
CA VAL A 478 10.61 -0.84 -20.21
C VAL A 478 10.83 0.04 -18.98
N TYR A 479 9.85 0.89 -18.62
CA TYR A 479 10.01 1.89 -17.56
C TYR A 479 8.83 1.94 -16.57
N VAL A 480 9.07 2.49 -15.38
CA VAL A 480 8.01 2.80 -14.39
C VAL A 480 7.85 4.32 -14.31
N GLU A 481 6.75 4.88 -14.82
CA GLU A 481 6.45 6.32 -14.71
C GLU A 481 5.01 6.63 -15.20
N PRO A 482 4.15 7.32 -14.41
CA PRO A 482 2.81 7.73 -14.87
C PRO A 482 2.85 8.97 -15.77
N TYR A 483 3.86 9.84 -15.60
CA TYR A 483 4.01 11.09 -16.35
C TYR A 483 5.41 11.25 -16.94
N PRO A 484 5.64 10.80 -18.17
CA PRO A 484 6.91 11.02 -18.85
C PRO A 484 7.21 12.50 -19.08
N LYS A 485 8.01 13.15 -18.21
CA LYS A 485 8.46 14.56 -18.40
C LYS A 485 9.55 14.75 -19.46
N SER A 486 10.18 13.66 -19.86
CA SER A 486 11.35 13.71 -20.73
C SER A 486 10.97 14.16 -22.13
N LYS A 487 11.77 15.07 -22.71
CA LYS A 487 11.65 15.46 -24.12
C LYS A 487 12.13 14.38 -25.09
N ALA A 488 12.44 13.16 -24.61
CA ALA A 488 12.95 12.06 -25.43
C ALA A 488 12.07 11.79 -26.65
N GLN A 489 10.76 11.55 -26.47
CA GLN A 489 9.82 11.33 -27.57
C GLN A 489 9.71 12.55 -28.49
N LYS A 490 9.73 13.76 -27.94
CA LYS A 490 9.65 14.99 -28.75
C LYS A 490 10.89 15.20 -29.62
N PHE A 491 12.08 14.94 -29.07
CA PHE A 491 13.36 15.16 -29.76
C PHE A 491 13.77 14.01 -30.68
N HIS A 492 13.25 12.81 -30.42
CA HIS A 492 13.56 11.60 -31.17
C HIS A 492 12.29 10.90 -31.65
N SER A 493 11.28 11.64 -32.10
CA SER A 493 10.01 11.09 -32.60
C SER A 493 10.19 10.25 -33.88
N ASP A 494 11.30 10.43 -34.58
CA ASP A 494 11.76 9.63 -35.71
C ASP A 494 12.34 8.26 -35.31
N SER A 495 12.78 8.13 -34.06
CA SER A 495 13.56 7.00 -33.55
C SER A 495 12.91 6.29 -32.35
N ILE A 496 11.96 6.90 -31.65
CA ILE A 496 11.23 6.34 -30.51
C ILE A 496 9.79 6.06 -30.91
N SER A 497 9.29 4.88 -30.54
CA SER A 497 7.90 4.50 -30.74
C SER A 497 7.22 4.13 -29.42
N LEU A 498 5.94 4.50 -29.29
CA LEU A 498 5.01 4.02 -28.25
C LEU A 498 4.15 2.84 -28.72
N GLU A 499 4.29 2.45 -29.98
CA GLU A 499 3.59 1.31 -30.58
C GLU A 499 4.61 0.29 -31.08
N ARG A 500 4.47 -0.96 -30.68
CA ARG A 500 5.38 -2.05 -31.06
C ARG A 500 5.44 -2.31 -32.57
N SER A 501 4.41 -1.89 -33.31
CA SER A 501 4.29 -2.08 -34.76
C SER A 501 5.09 -1.06 -35.58
N ARG A 502 5.52 0.07 -34.99
CA ARG A 502 6.25 1.12 -35.71
C ARG A 502 7.76 0.94 -35.57
N LYS A 503 8.49 1.36 -36.60
CA LYS A 503 9.95 1.33 -36.64
C LYS A 503 10.54 2.32 -35.62
N GLY A 504 11.47 1.86 -34.79
CA GLY A 504 12.14 2.67 -33.76
C GLY A 504 12.31 1.88 -32.46
N VAL A 505 12.96 2.49 -31.48
CA VAL A 505 13.09 1.95 -30.12
C VAL A 505 11.72 1.99 -29.45
N PHE A 506 11.21 0.84 -29.06
CA PHE A 506 9.88 0.73 -28.44
C PHE A 506 9.95 1.06 -26.95
N PHE A 507 9.30 2.14 -26.52
CA PHE A 507 9.20 2.55 -25.13
C PHE A 507 7.87 2.05 -24.56
N ASP A 508 7.96 1.23 -23.52
CA ASP A 508 6.84 0.48 -22.96
C ASP A 508 6.76 0.70 -21.45
N ALA A 509 5.55 0.86 -20.91
CA ALA A 509 5.37 0.96 -19.48
C ALA A 509 5.48 -0.43 -18.84
N PHE A 510 6.09 -0.52 -17.67
CA PHE A 510 6.20 -1.76 -16.92
C PHE A 510 4.84 -2.19 -16.36
N ILE A 511 4.49 -3.45 -16.59
CA ILE A 511 3.24 -4.07 -16.15
C ILE A 511 3.56 -5.37 -15.42
N GLY A 512 3.02 -5.54 -14.20
CA GLY A 512 3.24 -6.71 -13.37
C GLY A 512 3.47 -6.37 -11.90
N VAL A 513 4.10 -7.30 -11.19
CA VAL A 513 4.46 -7.18 -9.77
C VAL A 513 5.66 -6.25 -9.61
N GLY A 514 5.47 -5.19 -8.83
CA GLY A 514 6.51 -4.25 -8.44
C GLY A 514 7.51 -4.84 -7.45
N PRO A 515 8.68 -4.21 -7.30
CA PRO A 515 9.80 -4.77 -6.54
C PRO A 515 9.50 -4.96 -5.04
N ARG A 516 8.62 -4.13 -4.45
CA ARG A 516 8.29 -4.21 -3.02
C ARG A 516 7.60 -5.53 -2.66
N SER A 517 6.72 -6.03 -3.52
CA SER A 517 5.97 -7.27 -3.28
C SER A 517 6.64 -8.50 -3.90
N PHE A 518 7.79 -8.34 -4.57
CA PHE A 518 8.42 -9.42 -5.31
C PHE A 518 8.77 -10.63 -4.43
N PHE A 519 9.45 -10.40 -3.29
CA PHE A 519 9.77 -11.48 -2.36
C PHE A 519 8.53 -12.07 -1.69
N ASP A 520 7.62 -11.22 -1.24
CA ASP A 520 6.38 -11.66 -0.58
C ASP A 520 5.52 -12.54 -1.48
N LEU A 521 5.58 -12.38 -2.80
CA LEU A 521 4.72 -13.11 -3.74
C LEU A 521 5.40 -14.26 -4.48
N PHE A 522 6.71 -14.19 -4.73
CA PHE A 522 7.42 -15.23 -5.49
C PHE A 522 8.33 -16.13 -4.65
N SER A 523 8.70 -15.72 -3.43
CA SER A 523 9.38 -16.63 -2.50
C SER A 523 8.43 -17.73 -2.03
N MET A 524 8.95 -18.86 -1.53
CA MET A 524 8.12 -19.85 -0.84
C MET A 524 8.06 -19.60 0.67
N ASN A 525 9.07 -18.96 1.28
CA ASN A 525 9.23 -18.87 2.73
C ASN A 525 9.96 -17.60 3.24
N LEU A 526 10.51 -16.76 2.35
CA LEU A 526 11.23 -15.53 2.76
C LEU A 526 10.31 -14.31 2.93
N GLY A 527 9.04 -14.43 2.56
CA GLY A 527 8.06 -13.36 2.68
C GLY A 527 7.51 -13.22 4.08
N SER A 528 6.74 -12.16 4.29
CA SER A 528 6.00 -11.89 5.52
C SER A 528 4.73 -12.74 5.70
N GLY A 529 4.31 -13.44 4.64
CA GLY A 529 3.14 -14.32 4.63
C GLY A 529 3.47 -15.79 4.93
N TYR A 530 2.43 -16.64 4.97
CA TYR A 530 2.59 -18.07 5.19
C TYR A 530 3.40 -18.75 4.07
N ALA A 531 4.00 -19.90 4.38
CA ALA A 531 4.80 -20.65 3.43
C ALA A 531 3.93 -21.30 2.33
N VAL A 532 4.30 -21.11 1.06
CA VAL A 532 3.53 -21.67 -0.06
C VAL A 532 3.92 -23.12 -0.30
N ILE A 533 2.96 -24.03 -0.15
CA ILE A 533 3.12 -25.46 -0.41
C ILE A 533 2.72 -25.76 -1.86
N ARG A 534 3.64 -26.36 -2.62
CA ARG A 534 3.45 -26.68 -4.06
C ARG A 534 3.19 -28.16 -4.32
N LYS A 535 3.42 -29.03 -3.34
CA LYS A 535 3.23 -30.47 -3.49
C LYS A 535 2.64 -31.10 -2.24
N THR A 536 1.86 -32.15 -2.42
CA THR A 536 1.39 -33.04 -1.36
C THR A 536 2.54 -33.91 -0.85
N GLU A 537 2.33 -34.61 0.27
CA GLU A 537 3.31 -35.58 0.81
C GLU A 537 3.63 -36.69 -0.19
N ASP A 538 2.65 -37.09 -1.00
CA ASP A 538 2.80 -38.06 -2.09
C ASP A 538 3.52 -37.51 -3.34
N GLY A 539 3.95 -36.24 -3.31
CA GLY A 539 4.68 -35.59 -4.40
C GLY A 539 3.82 -35.09 -5.56
N GLN A 540 2.48 -35.09 -5.42
CA GLN A 540 1.57 -34.54 -6.43
C GLN A 540 1.44 -33.03 -6.28
N ALA A 541 1.14 -32.32 -7.37
CA ALA A 541 0.81 -30.90 -7.30
C ALA A 541 -0.42 -30.67 -6.40
N VAL A 542 -0.32 -29.73 -5.45
CA VAL A 542 -1.47 -29.25 -4.66
C VAL A 542 -2.56 -28.69 -5.57
N ASP A 543 -3.79 -29.14 -5.34
CA ASP A 543 -4.98 -28.55 -5.97
C ASP A 543 -5.32 -27.22 -5.28
N TRP A 544 -5.39 -26.15 -6.06
CA TRP A 544 -5.67 -24.81 -5.56
C TRP A 544 -6.98 -24.32 -6.17
N THR A 545 -7.86 -23.80 -5.31
CA THR A 545 -9.13 -23.22 -5.73
C THR A 545 -9.31 -21.84 -5.12
N ALA A 546 -9.76 -20.87 -5.93
CA ALA A 546 -9.96 -19.49 -5.48
C ALA A 546 -10.93 -19.42 -4.28
N ALA A 547 -11.98 -20.25 -4.28
CA ALA A 547 -13.01 -20.26 -3.25
C ALA A 547 -12.49 -20.59 -1.83
N ASN A 548 -11.39 -21.34 -1.72
CA ASN A 548 -10.79 -21.76 -0.46
C ASN A 548 -9.42 -21.08 -0.21
N ALA A 549 -8.98 -20.22 -1.12
CA ALA A 549 -7.69 -19.56 -1.00
C ALA A 549 -7.68 -18.54 0.13
N LYS A 550 -6.54 -18.45 0.82
CA LYS A 550 -6.27 -17.48 1.88
C LYS A 550 -5.37 -16.38 1.34
N LEU A 551 -5.60 -15.14 1.76
CA LEU A 551 -4.69 -14.03 1.47
C LEU A 551 -3.31 -14.40 2.02
N ARG A 552 -2.26 -14.24 1.22
CA ARG A 552 -0.93 -14.72 1.56
C ARG A 552 -0.31 -13.96 2.75
N THR A 553 -0.40 -12.64 2.73
CA THR A 553 0.07 -11.75 3.79
C THR A 553 -1.14 -11.25 4.59
N GLN A 554 -1.51 -12.00 5.63
CA GLN A 554 -2.73 -11.72 6.42
C GLN A 554 -2.49 -10.58 7.42
N MET A 555 -3.53 -9.79 7.66
CA MET A 555 -3.53 -8.81 8.75
C MET A 555 -4.09 -9.42 10.01
N GLN A 556 -3.46 -9.15 11.14
CA GLN A 556 -3.98 -9.51 12.45
C GLN A 556 -4.96 -8.41 12.91
N PRO A 557 -6.25 -8.72 13.18
CA PRO A 557 -7.28 -7.77 13.62
C PRO A 557 -6.84 -6.80 14.71
N CYS A 558 -6.22 -7.32 15.78
CA CYS A 558 -5.75 -6.52 16.90
C CYS A 558 -4.68 -5.48 16.50
N SER A 559 -3.97 -5.68 15.39
CA SER A 559 -2.91 -4.76 14.97
C SER A 559 -3.46 -3.50 14.29
N TYR A 560 -4.47 -3.64 13.42
CA TYR A 560 -4.93 -2.52 12.60
C TYR A 560 -6.20 -1.86 13.13
N ILE A 561 -7.07 -2.57 13.86
CA ILE A 561 -8.28 -1.97 14.46
C ILE A 561 -7.91 -0.88 15.48
N ASP A 562 -6.92 -1.15 16.34
CA ASP A 562 -6.42 -0.14 17.29
C ASP A 562 -5.78 1.05 16.56
N ARG A 563 -5.09 0.81 15.45
CA ARG A 563 -4.49 1.86 14.62
C ARG A 563 -5.55 2.71 13.92
N GLU A 564 -6.65 2.10 13.46
CA GLU A 564 -7.81 2.82 12.93
C GLU A 564 -8.48 3.67 14.00
N TYR A 565 -8.63 3.16 15.22
CA TYR A 565 -9.15 3.95 16.35
C TYR A 565 -8.27 5.19 16.62
N MET A 566 -6.93 5.01 16.66
CA MET A 566 -6.00 6.12 16.81
C MET A 566 -6.04 7.09 15.62
N ALA A 567 -6.23 6.59 14.40
CA ALA A 567 -6.43 7.43 13.21
C ALA A 567 -7.72 8.27 13.33
N GLY A 568 -8.81 7.67 13.81
CA GLY A 568 -10.07 8.36 14.07
C GLY A 568 -9.96 9.41 15.17
N TYR A 569 -9.29 9.09 16.28
CA TYR A 569 -9.01 10.04 17.35
C TYR A 569 -8.20 11.24 16.84
N THR A 570 -7.14 10.97 16.08
CA THR A 570 -6.28 12.01 15.49
C THR A 570 -7.08 12.91 14.55
N LEU A 571 -7.89 12.32 13.67
CA LEU A 571 -8.75 13.07 12.75
C LEU A 571 -9.77 13.93 13.51
N SER A 572 -10.41 13.37 14.54
CA SER A 572 -11.39 14.10 15.37
C SER A 572 -10.80 15.21 16.23
N THR A 573 -9.50 15.14 16.54
CA THR A 573 -8.80 16.21 17.27
C THR A 573 -8.49 17.40 16.35
N TYR A 574 -8.37 17.15 15.05
CA TYR A 574 -8.14 18.16 14.03
C TYR A 574 -9.44 18.88 13.62
N LEU A 575 -10.53 18.13 13.40
CA LEU A 575 -11.86 18.67 13.06
C LEU A 575 -12.47 19.46 14.21
#